data_AF-A0A6C0I2A8-F1
#
_entry.id   AF-A0A6C0I2A8-F1
#
_cell.length_a   1.000
_cell.length_b   1.000
_cell.length_c   1.000
_cell.angle_alpha   90.00
_cell.angle_beta   90.00
_cell.angle_gamma   90.00
#
_symmetry.space_group_name_H-M   'P 1'
#
loop_
_entity.id
_entity.type
_entity.pdbx_description
1 polymer ?
#
loop_
_entity_poly.entity_id
_entity_poly.type
_entity_poly.pdbx_seq_one_letter_code
_entity_poly.pdbx_strand_id
1 'polypeptide(L)'
;MKKCIIVANCQGGASKDCLKYSSFYDTYSVEHHYANWELLKGDKMAIPIHQLQNADLVIFQPLSDVHGCYSTNKDNEESFLNLLNDTCKTVSFPRIHNNAVFPIFHKNRSTPNELYGKYNNSVSSLEELYYLYDHNLLDFDFTNRVAQNYAVSKEKEETCDVKIADYVFSNLHKEKLFLTHDHPANPIMNEVAKQMCDHLELDYQHETVANLGENWLGFTDSVYHRPDQQYPISRYAMQHFGFQYIRTEHPDAHEFYKSIITQYFYQTN
;
A
#
# COMPACT_ATOMS: atom_id res chain seq x y z
N MET A 1 -2.57 -31.11 4.57
CA MET A 1 -2.85 -29.68 4.36
C MET A 1 -2.16 -29.26 3.07
N LYS A 2 -2.81 -28.46 2.23
CA LYS A 2 -2.26 -27.98 0.97
C LYS A 2 -1.21 -26.89 1.21
N LYS A 3 -0.14 -26.84 0.44
CA LYS A 3 0.97 -25.92 0.65
C LYS A 3 0.73 -24.59 -0.05
N CYS A 4 0.74 -23.50 0.70
CA CYS A 4 0.68 -22.14 0.20
C CYS A 4 2.04 -21.44 0.31
N ILE A 5 2.43 -20.75 -0.77
CA ILE A 5 3.55 -19.81 -0.79
C ILE A 5 3.00 -18.40 -1.03
N ILE A 6 3.51 -17.43 -0.27
CA ILE A 6 3.20 -16.01 -0.47
C ILE A 6 4.42 -15.30 -1.05
N VAL A 7 4.27 -14.62 -2.19
CA VAL A 7 5.34 -13.80 -2.82
C VAL A 7 4.84 -12.36 -2.96
N ALA A 8 5.07 -11.56 -1.92
CA ALA A 8 4.52 -10.21 -1.82
C ALA A 8 5.29 -9.39 -0.79
N ASN A 9 5.17 -8.06 -0.82
CA ASN A 9 5.80 -7.19 0.19
C ASN A 9 5.16 -7.37 1.60
N CYS A 10 5.32 -6.37 2.48
CA CYS A 10 4.69 -6.38 3.81
C CYS A 10 3.17 -6.62 3.79
N GLN A 11 2.48 -6.24 2.71
CA GLN A 11 1.04 -6.47 2.50
C GLN A 11 0.71 -7.96 2.33
N GLY A 12 1.66 -8.80 1.89
CA GLY A 12 1.51 -10.26 1.90
C GLY A 12 1.48 -10.82 3.32
N GLY A 13 2.33 -10.29 4.20
CA GLY A 13 2.32 -10.62 5.62
C GLY A 13 0.99 -10.23 6.28
N ALA A 14 0.50 -9.03 5.99
CA ALA A 14 -0.81 -8.59 6.44
C ALA A 14 -1.97 -9.44 5.90
N SER A 15 -1.93 -9.83 4.61
CA SER A 15 -2.93 -10.71 4.01
C SER A 15 -2.97 -12.07 4.73
N LYS A 16 -1.80 -12.64 5.04
CA LYS A 16 -1.69 -13.87 5.85
C LYS A 16 -2.35 -13.72 7.22
N ASP A 17 -2.19 -12.58 7.88
CA ASP A 17 -2.81 -12.34 9.18
C ASP A 17 -4.32 -12.19 9.09
N CYS A 18 -4.84 -11.53 8.05
CA CYS A 18 -6.29 -11.49 7.77
C CYS A 18 -6.85 -12.88 7.49
N LEU A 19 -6.14 -13.74 6.73
CA LEU A 19 -6.58 -15.10 6.38
C LEU A 19 -6.76 -16.03 7.60
N LYS A 20 -6.29 -15.64 8.80
CA LYS A 20 -6.63 -16.36 10.05
C LYS A 20 -8.11 -16.28 10.41
N TYR A 21 -8.84 -15.33 9.83
CA TYR A 21 -10.28 -15.13 10.04
C TYR A 21 -11.11 -15.76 8.92
N SER A 22 -10.57 -16.79 8.26
CA SER A 22 -11.23 -17.54 7.21
C SER A 22 -11.06 -19.05 7.40
N SER A 23 -11.74 -19.87 6.60
CA SER A 23 -11.50 -21.32 6.53
C SER A 23 -10.20 -21.69 5.79
N PHE A 24 -9.33 -20.71 5.48
CA PHE A 24 -8.07 -20.92 4.78
C PHE A 24 -7.19 -21.97 5.46
N TYR A 25 -7.01 -21.89 6.78
CA TYR A 25 -6.13 -22.79 7.52
C TYR A 25 -6.71 -24.19 7.75
N ASP A 26 -7.98 -24.42 7.41
CA ASP A 26 -8.56 -25.77 7.34
C ASP A 26 -8.07 -26.51 6.09
N THR A 27 -7.73 -25.77 5.04
CA THR A 27 -7.34 -26.30 3.72
C THR A 27 -5.85 -26.17 3.45
N TYR A 28 -5.25 -25.01 3.77
CA TYR A 28 -3.91 -24.59 3.38
C TYR A 28 -3.00 -24.29 4.59
N SER A 29 -1.71 -24.58 4.46
CA SER A 29 -0.63 -24.10 5.33
C SER A 29 0.22 -23.09 4.59
N VAL A 30 0.54 -21.96 5.22
CA VAL A 30 1.54 -21.03 4.66
C VAL A 30 2.93 -21.55 5.04
N GLU A 31 3.61 -22.19 4.09
CA GLU A 31 4.96 -22.74 4.30
C GLU A 31 6.00 -21.62 4.33
N HIS A 32 5.88 -20.67 3.40
CA HIS A 32 6.82 -19.57 3.25
C HIS A 32 6.14 -18.27 2.80
N HIS A 33 6.68 -17.15 3.28
CA HIS A 33 6.42 -15.80 2.76
C HIS A 33 7.74 -15.21 2.29
N TYR A 34 7.84 -14.96 1.00
CA TYR A 34 8.98 -14.31 0.34
C TYR A 34 8.65 -12.85 0.10
N ALA A 35 9.38 -11.96 0.78
CA ALA A 35 9.17 -10.53 0.61
C ALA A 35 9.82 -10.02 -0.68
N ASN A 36 9.05 -9.36 -1.56
CA ASN A 36 9.57 -8.87 -2.85
C ASN A 36 10.85 -8.02 -2.69
N TRP A 37 10.92 -7.17 -1.65
CA TRP A 37 12.11 -6.33 -1.44
C TRP A 37 13.35 -7.11 -0.99
N GLU A 38 13.20 -8.30 -0.39
CA GLU A 38 14.31 -9.19 -0.03
C GLU A 38 14.84 -9.92 -1.25
N LEU A 39 13.93 -10.42 -2.11
CA LEU A 39 14.28 -11.06 -3.38
C LEU A 39 15.04 -10.11 -4.32
N LEU A 40 14.59 -8.86 -4.40
CA LEU A 40 15.14 -7.87 -5.34
C LEU A 40 16.44 -7.20 -4.88
N LYS A 41 16.85 -7.35 -3.63
CA LYS A 41 18.11 -6.78 -3.10
C LYS A 41 19.37 -7.62 -3.41
N GLY A 42 19.23 -8.67 -4.22
CA GLY A 42 20.35 -9.30 -4.95
C GLY A 42 21.12 -10.42 -4.22
N ASP A 43 21.30 -10.38 -2.90
CA ASP A 43 22.32 -11.25 -2.27
C ASP A 43 21.86 -12.15 -1.11
N LYS A 44 20.56 -12.18 -0.76
CA LYS A 44 20.13 -12.84 0.50
C LYS A 44 19.02 -13.87 0.40
N MET A 45 18.23 -13.87 -0.67
CA MET A 45 17.06 -14.73 -0.74
C MET A 45 16.74 -15.09 -2.18
N ALA A 46 16.52 -16.38 -2.43
CA ALA A 46 15.96 -16.91 -3.65
C ALA A 46 14.82 -17.86 -3.27
N ILE A 47 13.78 -17.93 -4.10
CA ILE A 47 12.71 -18.91 -3.90
C ILE A 47 13.25 -20.27 -4.37
N PRO A 48 13.39 -21.28 -3.49
CA PRO A 48 13.89 -22.58 -3.94
C PRO A 48 12.90 -23.20 -4.93
N ILE A 49 13.37 -23.63 -6.09
CA ILE A 49 12.54 -24.19 -7.18
C ILE A 49 11.62 -25.31 -6.68
N HIS A 50 12.14 -26.21 -5.84
CA HIS A 50 11.36 -27.32 -5.30
C HIS A 50 10.17 -26.87 -4.44
N GLN A 51 10.17 -25.65 -3.89
CA GLN A 51 9.02 -25.14 -3.15
C GLN A 51 7.90 -24.72 -4.11
N LEU A 52 8.25 -23.98 -5.17
CA LEU A 52 7.32 -23.59 -6.23
C LEU A 52 6.70 -24.82 -6.90
N GLN A 53 7.52 -25.80 -7.25
CA GLN A 53 7.09 -27.08 -7.84
C GLN A 53 6.28 -27.96 -6.88
N ASN A 54 6.20 -27.64 -5.59
CA ASN A 54 5.41 -28.40 -4.63
C ASN A 54 4.28 -27.57 -4.01
N ALA A 55 4.07 -26.33 -4.49
CA ALA A 55 3.00 -25.48 -4.02
C ALA A 55 1.66 -25.96 -4.60
N ASP A 56 0.63 -25.95 -3.76
CA ASP A 56 -0.77 -26.15 -4.16
C ASP A 56 -1.48 -24.80 -4.39
N LEU A 57 -0.94 -23.73 -3.79
CA LEU A 57 -1.42 -22.36 -3.93
C LEU A 57 -0.25 -21.37 -3.88
N VAL A 58 -0.26 -20.40 -4.78
CA VAL A 58 0.60 -19.21 -4.67
C VAL A 58 -0.24 -17.94 -4.57
N ILE A 59 -0.03 -17.16 -3.52
CA ILE A 59 -0.59 -15.81 -3.38
C ILE A 59 0.52 -14.81 -3.68
N PHE A 60 0.34 -13.91 -4.65
CA PHE A 60 1.44 -13.03 -5.06
C PHE A 60 1.03 -11.61 -5.44
N GLN A 61 1.99 -10.68 -5.36
CA GLN A 61 1.90 -9.36 -5.99
C GLN A 61 2.63 -9.36 -7.32
N PRO A 62 2.04 -8.80 -8.40
CA PRO A 62 2.70 -8.79 -9.69
C PRO A 62 4.07 -8.09 -9.67
N LEU A 63 5.05 -8.71 -10.31
CA LEU A 63 6.39 -8.20 -10.59
C LEU A 63 6.61 -8.22 -12.10
N SER A 64 7.14 -7.12 -12.64
CA SER A 64 7.39 -6.98 -14.08
C SER A 64 8.63 -7.75 -14.54
N ASP A 65 8.76 -7.90 -15.85
CA ASP A 65 9.82 -8.68 -16.50
C ASP A 65 11.24 -8.18 -16.27
N VAL A 66 11.39 -6.93 -15.83
CA VAL A 66 12.69 -6.36 -15.43
C VAL A 66 13.32 -7.09 -14.24
N HIS A 67 12.56 -7.94 -13.56
CA HIS A 67 13.00 -8.73 -12.41
C HIS A 67 13.40 -10.17 -12.78
N GLY A 68 13.50 -10.51 -14.06
CA GLY A 68 14.00 -11.81 -14.55
C GLY A 68 13.22 -12.98 -13.96
N CYS A 69 13.92 -13.88 -13.25
CA CYS A 69 13.32 -15.06 -12.64
C CYS A 69 12.28 -14.77 -11.53
N TYR A 70 12.20 -13.53 -11.04
CA TYR A 70 11.17 -13.11 -10.09
C TYR A 70 9.96 -12.46 -10.76
N SER A 71 9.95 -12.34 -12.10
CA SER A 71 8.76 -11.92 -12.83
C SER A 71 7.58 -12.84 -12.48
N THR A 72 6.38 -12.25 -12.51
CA THR A 72 5.11 -12.95 -12.39
C THR A 72 4.29 -12.82 -13.67
N ASN A 73 4.92 -12.52 -14.79
CA ASN A 73 4.29 -12.53 -16.10
C ASN A 73 4.36 -13.96 -16.67
N LYS A 74 3.25 -14.61 -16.98
CA LYS A 74 3.27 -15.97 -17.56
C LYS A 74 3.88 -16.01 -18.96
N ASP A 75 3.86 -14.89 -19.68
CA ASP A 75 4.43 -14.81 -21.03
C ASP A 75 5.97 -14.67 -21.01
N ASN A 76 6.56 -14.42 -19.84
CA ASN A 76 8.00 -14.42 -19.64
C ASN A 76 8.48 -15.82 -19.28
N GLU A 77 9.31 -16.44 -20.12
CA GLU A 77 9.83 -17.80 -19.92
C GLU A 77 10.57 -17.98 -18.58
N GLU A 78 11.22 -16.92 -18.07
CA GLU A 78 11.96 -16.97 -16.81
C GLU A 78 11.07 -16.82 -15.57
N SER A 79 9.81 -16.41 -15.74
CA SER A 79 8.85 -16.20 -14.65
C SER A 79 8.72 -17.40 -13.74
N PHE A 80 8.74 -17.16 -12.42
CA PHE A 80 8.60 -18.26 -11.46
C PHE A 80 7.22 -18.93 -11.55
N LEU A 81 6.22 -18.27 -12.15
CA LEU A 81 4.91 -18.87 -12.40
C LEU A 81 4.98 -20.08 -13.34
N ASN A 82 6.00 -20.14 -14.21
CA ASN A 82 6.22 -21.28 -15.11
C ASN A 82 6.85 -22.49 -14.41
N LEU A 83 7.27 -22.34 -13.15
CA LEU A 83 7.78 -23.43 -12.30
C LEU A 83 6.67 -24.09 -11.47
N LEU A 84 5.46 -23.55 -11.50
CA LEU A 84 4.32 -24.09 -10.76
C LEU A 84 3.78 -25.34 -11.45
N ASN A 85 3.25 -26.28 -10.67
CA ASN A 85 2.49 -27.39 -11.23
C ASN A 85 1.19 -26.89 -11.88
N ASP A 86 0.72 -27.59 -12.91
CA ASP A 86 -0.57 -27.30 -13.58
C ASP A 86 -1.78 -27.32 -12.62
N THR A 87 -1.66 -28.03 -11.50
CA THR A 87 -2.69 -28.11 -10.44
C THR A 87 -2.56 -27.03 -9.38
N CYS A 88 -1.48 -26.24 -9.37
CA CYS A 88 -1.27 -25.16 -8.43
C CYS A 88 -2.26 -24.03 -8.72
N LYS A 89 -3.05 -23.65 -7.72
CA LYS A 89 -3.87 -22.44 -7.80
C LYS A 89 -3.01 -21.20 -7.63
N THR A 90 -3.48 -20.08 -8.16
CA THR A 90 -2.84 -18.78 -7.98
C THR A 90 -3.85 -17.72 -7.58
N VAL A 91 -3.47 -16.80 -6.71
CA VAL A 91 -4.26 -15.59 -6.39
C VAL A 91 -3.33 -14.39 -6.39
N SER A 92 -3.63 -13.41 -7.22
CA SER A 92 -2.83 -12.21 -7.39
C SER A 92 -3.55 -10.99 -6.82
N PHE A 93 -2.78 -10.08 -6.22
CA PHE A 93 -3.31 -8.82 -5.68
C PHE A 93 -2.33 -7.67 -5.94
N PRO A 94 -2.82 -6.44 -6.16
CA PRO A 94 -1.95 -5.34 -6.52
C PRO A 94 -1.10 -4.88 -5.32
N ARG A 95 0.05 -4.27 -5.60
CA ARG A 95 0.73 -3.44 -4.60
C ARG A 95 -0.11 -2.20 -4.34
N ILE A 96 -0.59 -2.06 -3.12
CA ILE A 96 -1.45 -0.96 -2.71
C ILE A 96 -0.59 0.22 -2.29
N HIS A 97 -0.82 1.38 -2.89
CA HIS A 97 -0.07 2.61 -2.63
C HIS A 97 -0.96 3.80 -2.94
N ASN A 98 -0.91 4.82 -2.09
CA ASN A 98 -1.62 6.08 -2.31
C ASN A 98 -0.77 7.24 -1.80
N ASN A 99 -0.32 8.07 -2.72
CA ASN A 99 0.41 9.29 -2.38
C ASN A 99 -0.46 10.54 -2.48
N ALA A 100 -1.77 10.44 -2.72
CA ALA A 100 -2.64 11.58 -2.96
C ALA A 100 -3.20 12.20 -1.67
N VAL A 101 -3.35 11.43 -0.59
CA VAL A 101 -4.03 11.91 0.64
C VAL A 101 -3.16 12.83 1.49
N PHE A 102 -1.82 12.73 1.36
CA PHE A 102 -0.87 13.51 2.16
C PHE A 102 -0.30 14.69 1.35
N PRO A 103 -0.24 15.93 1.88
CA PRO A 103 0.25 17.11 1.17
C PRO A 103 1.59 16.92 0.47
N ILE A 104 2.67 16.79 1.24
CA ILE A 104 4.03 16.48 0.77
C ILE A 104 4.66 15.57 1.83
N PHE A 105 5.40 14.55 1.41
CA PHE A 105 6.10 13.64 2.31
C PHE A 105 7.35 13.03 1.68
N HIS A 106 8.26 12.53 2.50
CA HIS A 106 9.44 11.77 2.08
C HIS A 106 9.05 10.32 1.83
N LYS A 107 9.49 9.76 0.71
CA LYS A 107 9.48 8.30 0.53
C LYS A 107 10.57 7.63 1.36
N ASN A 108 11.74 8.26 1.47
CA ASN A 108 12.84 7.83 2.32
C ASN A 108 13.64 9.04 2.79
N ARG A 109 13.75 9.26 4.11
CA ARG A 109 14.52 10.38 4.66
C ARG A 109 16.03 10.27 4.46
N SER A 110 16.54 9.08 4.16
CA SER A 110 17.96 8.85 3.85
C SER A 110 18.35 9.38 2.46
N THR A 111 17.35 9.68 1.61
CA THR A 111 17.54 10.16 0.25
C THR A 111 16.81 11.50 0.11
N PRO A 112 17.46 12.64 0.38
CA PRO A 112 16.79 13.94 0.53
C PRO A 112 15.90 14.35 -0.64
N ASN A 113 16.18 13.87 -1.86
CA ASN A 113 15.48 14.24 -3.08
C ASN A 113 14.22 13.40 -3.37
N GLU A 114 13.82 12.48 -2.49
CA GLU A 114 12.64 11.65 -2.69
C GLU A 114 11.38 12.19 -2.00
N LEU A 115 11.02 13.46 -2.30
CA LEU A 115 9.75 14.06 -1.90
C LEU A 115 8.63 13.70 -2.87
N TYR A 116 7.49 13.28 -2.33
CA TYR A 116 6.24 13.05 -3.04
C TYR A 116 5.24 14.14 -2.69
N GLY A 117 4.45 14.55 -3.68
CA GLY A 117 3.56 15.70 -3.59
C GLY A 117 4.25 16.98 -4.05
N LYS A 118 3.45 18.04 -4.16
CA LYS A 118 3.87 19.39 -4.57
C LYS A 118 2.81 20.39 -4.11
N TYR A 119 3.14 21.67 -4.17
CA TYR A 119 2.13 22.73 -4.23
C TYR A 119 2.25 23.49 -5.56
N ASN A 120 1.13 23.97 -6.10
CA ASN A 120 1.08 24.65 -7.40
C ASN A 120 1.31 26.18 -7.31
N ASN A 121 1.28 26.75 -6.11
CA ASN A 121 1.51 28.19 -5.91
C ASN A 121 2.92 28.58 -6.35
N SER A 122 3.04 29.73 -7.04
CA SER A 122 4.33 30.40 -7.20
C SER A 122 4.69 31.09 -5.88
N VAL A 123 5.79 30.66 -5.26
CA VAL A 123 6.22 31.16 -3.95
C VAL A 123 7.65 31.65 -4.08
N SER A 124 7.90 32.90 -3.71
CA SER A 124 9.18 33.60 -3.90
C SER A 124 10.04 33.67 -2.63
N SER A 125 9.44 33.42 -1.46
CA SER A 125 10.13 33.48 -0.17
C SER A 125 9.50 32.53 0.86
N LEU A 126 10.25 32.21 1.92
CA LEU A 126 9.70 31.45 3.04
C LEU A 126 8.60 32.18 3.80
N GLU A 127 8.66 33.51 3.88
CA GLU A 127 7.62 34.31 4.52
C GLU A 127 6.28 34.14 3.77
N GLU A 128 6.32 34.22 2.44
CA GLU A 128 5.17 33.95 1.59
C GLU A 128 4.69 32.50 1.72
N LEU A 129 5.61 31.52 1.72
CA LEU A 129 5.26 30.11 1.92
C LEU A 129 4.48 29.90 3.22
N TYR A 130 5.00 30.43 4.33
CA TYR A 130 4.39 30.28 5.64
C TYR A 130 3.07 31.03 5.73
N TYR A 131 2.97 32.22 5.15
CA TYR A 131 1.70 32.93 5.08
C TYR A 131 0.64 32.08 4.36
N LEU A 132 0.95 31.54 3.17
CA LEU A 132 0.02 30.71 2.42
C LEU A 132 -0.33 29.41 3.18
N TYR A 133 0.64 28.80 3.84
CA TYR A 133 0.45 27.56 4.60
C TYR A 133 -0.42 27.77 5.86
N ASP A 134 -0.14 28.83 6.61
CA ASP A 134 -0.81 29.12 7.88
C ASP A 134 -2.28 29.56 7.65
N HIS A 135 -2.59 30.11 6.47
CA HIS A 135 -3.93 30.59 6.09
C HIS A 135 -4.72 29.66 5.17
N ASN A 136 -4.29 28.40 4.95
CA ASN A 136 -4.99 27.44 4.08
C ASN A 136 -5.07 27.83 2.60
N LEU A 137 -4.03 28.51 2.07
CA LEU A 137 -4.00 29.04 0.70
C LEU A 137 -3.07 28.27 -0.26
N LEU A 138 -2.28 27.30 0.23
CA LEU A 138 -1.52 26.39 -0.63
C LEU A 138 -2.44 25.39 -1.36
N ASP A 139 -2.22 25.24 -2.66
CA ASP A 139 -2.85 24.23 -3.50
C ASP A 139 -1.93 23.02 -3.65
N PHE A 140 -2.24 21.92 -2.96
CA PHE A 140 -1.48 20.67 -3.00
C PHE A 140 -1.84 19.73 -4.18
N ASP A 141 -2.63 20.21 -5.14
CA ASP A 141 -3.02 19.50 -6.36
C ASP A 141 -3.75 18.17 -6.09
N PHE A 142 -4.52 18.10 -5.00
CA PHE A 142 -5.14 16.85 -4.54
C PHE A 142 -6.03 16.20 -5.60
N THR A 143 -6.87 16.97 -6.30
CA THR A 143 -7.76 16.45 -7.35
C THR A 143 -7.00 15.66 -8.40
N ASN A 144 -5.95 16.26 -8.97
CA ASN A 144 -5.19 15.62 -10.05
C ASN A 144 -4.40 14.43 -9.52
N ARG A 145 -3.83 14.53 -8.32
CA ARG A 145 -3.10 13.43 -7.69
C ARG A 145 -4.01 12.24 -7.40
N VAL A 146 -5.24 12.47 -6.95
CA VAL A 146 -6.24 11.42 -6.76
C VAL A 146 -6.55 10.73 -8.09
N ALA A 147 -6.84 11.51 -9.15
CA ALA A 147 -7.12 10.96 -10.48
C ALA A 147 -5.94 10.12 -11.02
N GLN A 148 -4.71 10.61 -10.86
CA GLN A 148 -3.50 9.88 -11.24
C GLN A 148 -3.30 8.60 -10.42
N ASN A 149 -3.49 8.64 -9.10
CA ASN A 149 -3.36 7.44 -8.26
C ASN A 149 -4.45 6.41 -8.59
N TYR A 150 -5.67 6.85 -8.88
CA TYR A 150 -6.75 5.97 -9.34
C TYR A 150 -6.36 5.27 -10.65
N ALA A 151 -5.95 6.04 -11.67
CA ALA A 151 -5.55 5.48 -12.96
C ALA A 151 -4.40 4.47 -12.84
N VAL A 152 -3.35 4.81 -12.09
CA VAL A 152 -2.21 3.90 -11.84
C VAL A 152 -2.64 2.67 -11.04
N SER A 153 -3.59 2.81 -10.10
CA SER A 153 -4.10 1.67 -9.34
C SER A 153 -4.92 0.74 -10.23
N LYS A 154 -5.78 1.28 -11.12
CA LYS A 154 -6.55 0.50 -12.11
C LYS A 154 -5.65 -0.27 -13.06
N GLU A 155 -4.61 0.38 -13.57
CA GLU A 155 -3.61 -0.27 -14.44
C GLU A 155 -2.91 -1.42 -13.71
N LYS A 156 -2.42 -1.19 -12.48
CA LYS A 156 -1.69 -2.21 -11.71
C LYS A 156 -2.55 -3.40 -11.29
N GLU A 157 -3.84 -3.17 -11.04
CA GLU A 157 -4.75 -4.25 -10.66
C GLU A 157 -5.36 -4.95 -11.87
N GLU A 158 -5.19 -4.47 -13.12
CA GLU A 158 -5.86 -4.99 -14.32
C GLU A 158 -5.71 -6.50 -14.50
N THR A 159 -4.52 -7.03 -14.22
CA THR A 159 -4.19 -8.46 -14.34
C THR A 159 -4.31 -9.23 -13.02
N CYS A 160 -4.67 -8.55 -11.91
CA CYS A 160 -4.82 -9.19 -10.61
C CYS A 160 -6.17 -9.90 -10.44
N ASP A 161 -6.24 -10.90 -9.56
CA ASP A 161 -7.51 -11.51 -9.15
C ASP A 161 -8.28 -10.58 -8.19
N VAL A 162 -7.55 -9.92 -7.29
CA VAL A 162 -8.09 -8.90 -6.37
C VAL A 162 -8.08 -7.52 -7.04
N LYS A 163 -9.21 -6.80 -6.96
CA LYS A 163 -9.39 -5.42 -7.44
C LYS A 163 -9.80 -4.52 -6.28
N ILE A 164 -8.97 -3.53 -5.96
CA ILE A 164 -9.11 -2.73 -4.74
C ILE A 164 -9.26 -1.23 -5.00
N ALA A 165 -8.92 -0.74 -6.21
CA ALA A 165 -8.95 0.69 -6.52
C ALA A 165 -10.35 1.27 -6.33
N ASP A 166 -11.40 0.65 -6.88
CA ASP A 166 -12.76 1.19 -6.79
C ASP A 166 -13.23 1.27 -5.33
N TYR A 167 -12.91 0.25 -4.52
CA TYR A 167 -13.15 0.26 -3.08
C TYR A 167 -12.42 1.42 -2.40
N VAL A 168 -11.13 1.61 -2.70
CA VAL A 168 -10.34 2.68 -2.10
C VAL A 168 -10.93 4.04 -2.41
N PHE A 169 -11.08 4.37 -3.69
CA PHE A 169 -11.44 5.73 -4.09
C PHE A 169 -12.91 6.08 -3.83
N SER A 170 -13.80 5.08 -3.72
CA SER A 170 -15.19 5.29 -3.29
C SER A 170 -15.35 5.45 -1.77
N ASN A 171 -14.37 5.02 -0.97
CA ASN A 171 -14.42 5.06 0.50
C ASN A 171 -13.40 6.00 1.15
N LEU A 172 -12.53 6.67 0.36
CA LEU A 172 -11.54 7.64 0.86
C LEU A 172 -12.12 8.68 1.85
N HIS A 173 -13.35 9.12 1.63
CA HIS A 173 -14.01 10.11 2.49
C HIS A 173 -14.69 9.49 3.73
N LYS A 174 -14.96 8.18 3.74
CA LYS A 174 -15.77 7.52 4.78
C LYS A 174 -14.91 6.92 5.89
N GLU A 175 -13.78 6.34 5.52
CA GLU A 175 -12.93 5.58 6.44
C GLU A 175 -11.45 5.91 6.20
N LYS A 176 -10.63 5.68 7.23
CA LYS A 176 -9.18 5.82 7.09
C LYS A 176 -8.62 4.59 6.38
N LEU A 177 -8.18 4.79 5.15
CA LEU A 177 -7.71 3.71 4.28
C LEU A 177 -6.19 3.57 4.23
N PHE A 178 -5.44 4.59 4.63
CA PHE A 178 -3.98 4.60 4.57
C PHE A 178 -3.38 5.12 5.88
N LEU A 179 -2.38 4.41 6.38
CA LEU A 179 -1.57 4.81 7.54
C LEU A 179 -0.38 5.63 7.07
N THR A 180 0.28 5.16 6.02
CA THR A 180 1.33 5.87 5.26
C THR A 180 1.01 5.77 3.77
N HIS A 181 1.90 6.28 2.92
CA HIS A 181 1.74 6.18 1.48
C HIS A 181 1.73 4.73 0.94
N ASP A 182 2.36 3.78 1.62
CA ASP A 182 2.55 2.39 1.19
C ASP A 182 2.05 1.35 2.20
N HIS A 183 1.60 1.79 3.38
CA HIS A 183 0.93 0.95 4.38
C HIS A 183 -0.58 1.23 4.41
N PRO A 184 -1.40 0.32 3.85
CA PRO A 184 -2.84 0.40 3.94
C PRO A 184 -3.31 0.18 5.39
N ALA A 185 -4.40 0.83 5.75
CA ALA A 185 -5.11 0.55 6.99
C ALA A 185 -5.95 -0.74 6.87
N ASN A 186 -6.47 -1.21 8.00
CA ASN A 186 -7.26 -2.43 8.08
C ASN A 186 -8.38 -2.55 7.02
N PRO A 187 -9.22 -1.53 6.76
CA PRO A 187 -10.35 -1.71 5.84
C PRO A 187 -9.94 -2.20 4.45
N ILE A 188 -8.81 -1.70 3.93
CA ILE A 188 -8.24 -2.17 2.66
C ILE A 188 -7.82 -3.64 2.77
N MET A 189 -7.04 -4.00 3.80
CA MET A 189 -6.52 -5.36 3.93
C MET A 189 -7.61 -6.38 4.23
N ASN A 190 -8.69 -5.96 4.89
CA ASN A 190 -9.90 -6.74 5.09
C ASN A 190 -10.59 -7.05 3.76
N GLU A 191 -10.77 -6.03 2.91
CA GLU A 191 -11.38 -6.18 1.59
C GLU A 191 -10.50 -7.05 0.65
N VAL A 192 -9.17 -6.88 0.70
CA VAL A 192 -8.24 -7.74 -0.04
C VAL A 192 -8.40 -9.21 0.37
N ALA A 193 -8.38 -9.50 1.68
CA ALA A 193 -8.51 -10.86 2.17
C ALA A 193 -9.89 -11.47 1.86
N LYS A 194 -10.95 -10.67 1.90
CA LYS A 194 -12.29 -11.08 1.46
C LYS A 194 -12.27 -11.54 0.00
N GLN A 195 -11.74 -10.72 -0.92
CA GLN A 195 -11.68 -11.08 -2.34
C GLN A 195 -10.78 -12.30 -2.61
N MET A 196 -9.68 -12.45 -1.86
CA MET A 196 -8.85 -13.66 -1.91
C MET A 196 -9.64 -14.91 -1.51
N CYS A 197 -10.42 -14.83 -0.42
CA CYS A 197 -11.25 -15.94 0.05
C CYS A 197 -12.37 -16.25 -0.96
N ASP A 198 -13.03 -15.23 -1.52
CA ASP A 198 -14.05 -15.40 -2.56
C ASP A 198 -13.47 -16.15 -3.78
N HIS A 199 -12.27 -15.79 -4.24
CA HIS A 199 -11.59 -16.48 -5.35
C HIS A 199 -11.21 -17.94 -5.01
N LEU A 200 -10.92 -18.21 -3.74
CA LEU A 200 -10.57 -19.55 -3.27
C LEU A 200 -11.77 -20.38 -2.83
N GLU A 201 -12.98 -19.82 -2.89
CA GLU A 201 -14.23 -20.42 -2.39
C GLU A 201 -14.15 -20.77 -0.89
N LEU A 202 -13.61 -19.84 -0.09
CA LEU A 202 -13.45 -19.96 1.36
C LEU A 202 -14.38 -19.00 2.11
N ASP A 203 -14.84 -19.42 3.28
CA ASP A 203 -15.61 -18.58 4.19
C ASP A 203 -14.69 -17.55 4.85
N TYR A 204 -15.11 -16.29 4.93
CA TYR A 204 -14.35 -15.21 5.58
C TYR A 204 -15.19 -14.39 6.55
N GLN A 205 -14.66 -14.16 7.74
CA GLN A 205 -15.31 -13.39 8.80
C GLN A 205 -15.04 -11.89 8.65
N HIS A 206 -15.52 -11.31 7.55
CA HIS A 206 -15.29 -9.90 7.19
C HIS A 206 -15.63 -8.92 8.32
N GLU A 207 -16.79 -9.11 8.96
CA GLU A 207 -17.26 -8.24 10.05
C GLU A 207 -16.39 -8.35 11.31
N THR A 208 -15.84 -9.52 11.60
CA THR A 208 -14.91 -9.68 12.73
C THR A 208 -13.66 -8.84 12.50
N VAL A 209 -13.07 -8.93 11.31
CA VAL A 209 -11.86 -8.19 10.96
C VAL A 209 -12.12 -6.69 10.86
N ALA A 210 -13.29 -6.26 10.37
CA ALA A 210 -13.67 -4.85 10.30
C ALA A 210 -13.65 -4.15 11.67
N ASN A 211 -13.82 -4.90 12.76
CA ASN A 211 -13.81 -4.39 14.14
C ASN A 211 -12.42 -4.41 14.81
N LEU A 212 -11.40 -4.95 14.15
CA LEU A 212 -10.00 -4.86 14.60
C LEU A 212 -9.48 -3.49 14.17
N GLY A 213 -9.02 -2.64 15.10
CA GLY A 213 -8.75 -1.22 14.83
C GLY A 213 -7.86 -0.90 13.60
N GLU A 214 -7.78 0.38 13.22
CA GLU A 214 -7.22 0.83 11.93
C GLU A 214 -5.83 0.27 11.58
N ASN A 215 -4.96 0.03 12.58
CA ASN A 215 -3.62 -0.54 12.42
C ASN A 215 -3.40 -1.82 13.26
N TRP A 216 -4.41 -2.68 13.39
CA TRP A 216 -4.25 -3.94 14.14
C TRP A 216 -3.18 -4.87 13.55
N LEU A 217 -2.89 -4.72 12.25
CA LEU A 217 -1.85 -5.44 11.52
C LEU A 217 -0.42 -5.01 11.91
N GLY A 218 -0.27 -3.93 12.67
CA GLY A 218 1.02 -3.48 13.19
C GLY A 218 1.96 -2.94 12.11
N PHE A 219 1.43 -2.34 11.04
CA PHE A 219 2.26 -1.62 10.09
C PHE A 219 2.98 -0.48 10.80
N THR A 220 4.27 -0.29 10.48
CA THR A 220 5.11 0.73 11.09
C THR A 220 5.28 1.94 10.18
N ASP A 221 5.53 3.09 10.77
CA ASP A 221 6.04 4.24 10.01
C ASP A 221 7.57 4.10 9.89
N SER A 222 8.00 3.61 8.73
CA SER A 222 9.41 3.39 8.42
C SER A 222 10.16 4.67 8.04
N VAL A 223 9.46 5.79 7.82
CA VAL A 223 10.04 7.04 7.30
C VAL A 223 10.25 8.04 8.42
N TYR A 224 9.21 8.33 9.19
CA TYR A 224 9.26 9.33 10.25
C TYR A 224 9.27 8.72 11.65
N HIS A 225 9.04 7.41 11.78
CA HIS A 225 9.00 6.69 13.05
C HIS A 225 8.08 7.34 14.08
N ARG A 226 6.92 7.84 13.61
CA ARG A 226 5.96 8.46 14.50
C ARG A 226 5.44 7.46 15.55
N PRO A 227 5.13 7.90 16.78
CA PRO A 227 4.63 7.00 17.82
C PRO A 227 3.33 6.28 17.44
N ASP A 228 2.46 6.95 16.69
CA ASP A 228 1.18 6.43 16.18
C ASP A 228 1.32 5.58 14.91
N GLN A 229 2.54 5.41 14.38
CA GLN A 229 2.87 4.62 13.20
C GLN A 229 2.16 5.06 11.91
N GLN A 230 1.77 6.33 11.82
CA GLN A 230 0.99 6.83 10.68
C GLN A 230 1.23 8.30 10.41
N TYR A 231 1.10 8.71 9.15
CA TYR A 231 1.21 10.11 8.77
C TYR A 231 -0.03 10.87 9.26
N PRO A 232 0.13 12.05 9.87
CA PRO A 232 -1.01 12.81 10.36
C PRO A 232 -1.83 13.33 9.18
N ILE A 233 -3.16 13.35 9.29
CA ILE A 233 -4.00 13.96 8.24
C ILE A 233 -3.98 15.48 8.41
N SER A 234 -3.51 16.20 7.38
CA SER A 234 -3.49 17.66 7.37
C SER A 234 -4.89 18.26 7.25
N ARG A 235 -5.06 19.49 7.75
CA ARG A 235 -6.28 20.30 7.54
C ARG A 235 -6.58 20.56 6.07
N TYR A 236 -5.55 20.64 5.22
CA TYR A 236 -5.71 20.78 3.77
C TYR A 236 -6.39 19.56 3.17
N ALA A 237 -5.95 18.36 3.55
CA ALA A 237 -6.59 17.11 3.14
C ALA A 237 -8.01 17.04 3.71
N MET A 238 -8.22 17.37 4.98
CA MET A 238 -9.57 17.39 5.57
C MET A 238 -10.54 18.30 4.81
N GLN A 239 -10.11 19.52 4.47
CA GLN A 239 -10.91 20.48 3.71
C GLN A 239 -11.21 19.99 2.29
N HIS A 240 -10.22 19.39 1.63
CA HIS A 240 -10.37 18.91 0.25
C HIS A 240 -11.26 17.67 0.16
N PHE A 241 -11.00 16.66 1.00
CA PHE A 241 -11.64 15.36 0.92
C PHE A 241 -12.94 15.25 1.72
N GLY A 242 -13.18 16.15 2.68
CA GLY A 242 -14.38 16.12 3.51
C GLY A 242 -14.52 14.84 4.33
N PHE A 243 -13.41 14.38 4.93
CA PHE A 243 -13.37 13.11 5.68
C PHE A 243 -14.44 13.05 6.79
N GLN A 244 -15.17 11.94 6.86
CA GLN A 244 -16.23 11.69 7.84
C GLN A 244 -15.69 11.11 9.16
N TYR A 245 -14.52 10.47 9.11
CA TYR A 245 -13.89 9.77 10.23
C TYR A 245 -12.95 10.64 11.07
N ILE A 246 -12.69 11.88 10.66
CA ILE A 246 -11.84 12.82 11.39
C ILE A 246 -12.46 14.23 11.36
N ARG A 247 -12.53 14.87 12.53
CA ARG A 247 -13.14 16.21 12.69
C ARG A 247 -12.13 17.30 13.02
N THR A 248 -10.96 16.93 13.51
CA THR A 248 -9.91 17.85 13.93
C THR A 248 -8.57 17.37 13.41
N GLU A 249 -7.75 18.30 12.93
CA GLU A 249 -6.37 18.03 12.54
C GLU A 249 -5.59 17.45 13.72
N HIS A 250 -4.69 16.49 13.46
CA HIS A 250 -3.84 15.93 14.50
C HIS A 250 -2.93 17.04 15.10
N PRO A 251 -2.69 17.09 16.44
CA PRO A 251 -2.03 18.22 17.07
C PRO A 251 -0.65 18.62 16.50
N ASP A 252 0.09 17.66 15.95
CA ASP A 252 1.41 17.91 15.36
C ASP A 252 1.40 18.00 13.82
N ALA A 253 0.25 17.81 13.16
CA ALA A 253 0.18 17.78 11.70
C ALA A 253 0.65 19.10 11.08
N HIS A 254 0.32 20.21 11.73
CA HIS A 254 0.69 21.55 11.27
C HIS A 254 2.21 21.69 11.15
N GLU A 255 2.94 21.46 12.24
CA GLU A 255 4.40 21.56 12.27
C GLU A 255 5.07 20.47 11.43
N PHE A 256 4.50 19.25 11.44
CA PHE A 256 4.97 18.15 10.62
C PHE A 256 5.04 18.55 9.14
N TYR A 257 3.92 19.01 8.57
CA TYR A 257 3.89 19.41 7.17
C TYR A 257 4.60 20.74 6.91
N LYS A 258 4.61 21.70 7.86
CA LYS A 258 5.38 22.95 7.74
C LYS A 258 6.86 22.67 7.50
N SER A 259 7.42 21.71 8.25
CA SER A 259 8.83 21.32 8.09
C SER A 259 9.12 20.69 6.72
N ILE A 260 8.17 19.95 6.15
CA ILE A 260 8.33 19.25 4.87
C ILE A 260 8.17 20.21 3.69
N ILE A 261 7.17 21.10 3.72
CA ILE A 261 7.02 22.11 2.65
C ILE A 261 8.21 23.08 2.62
N THR A 262 8.83 23.36 3.77
CA THR A 262 10.06 24.16 3.84
C THR A 262 11.21 23.47 3.11
N GLN A 263 11.38 22.16 3.32
CA GLN A 263 12.38 21.37 2.60
C GLN A 263 12.09 21.34 1.10
N TYR A 264 10.83 21.14 0.71
CA TYR A 264 10.40 21.18 -0.69
C TYR A 264 10.71 22.53 -1.36
N PHE A 265 10.47 23.63 -0.66
CA PHE A 265 10.76 24.98 -1.15
C PHE A 265 12.24 25.15 -1.50
N TYR A 266 13.15 24.73 -0.60
CA TYR A 266 14.59 24.79 -0.84
C TYR A 266 15.11 23.83 -1.92
N GLN A 267 14.35 22.80 -2.28
CA GLN A 267 14.73 21.88 -3.36
C GLN A 267 14.29 22.36 -4.74
N THR A 268 13.32 23.27 -4.79
CA THR A 268 12.67 23.70 -6.03
C THR A 268 12.96 25.16 -6.40
N ASN A 269 13.68 25.90 -5.55
CA ASN A 269 14.15 27.27 -5.76
C ASN A 269 15.65 27.37 -5.50
#